data_AF-M4CF31-F1
#
_entry.id   AF-M4CF31-F1
#
_cell.length_a   1.000
_cell.length_b   1.000
_cell.length_c   1.000
_cell.angle_alpha   90.00
_cell.angle_beta   90.00
_cell.angle_gamma   90.00
#
_symmetry.space_group_name_H-M   'P 1'
#
loop_
_entity.id
_entity.type
_entity.pdbx_description
1 polymer ?
#
loop_
_entity_poly.entity_id
_entity_poly.type
_entity_poly.pdbx_seq_one_letter_code
_entity_poly.pdbx_strand_id
1 'polypeptide(L)' 'MACGDSIDKELPSPPKPLDGCCTAVRIIGMKCVCEVINKIIESAIDMQKLVNVASACGRPLAPHSQCGSYLVPGVA' A
#
# COMPACT_ATOMS: atom_id res chain seq x y z
N MET A 1 -1.57 3.42 -14.70
CA MET A 1 -2.09 3.65 -13.35
C MET A 1 -2.34 2.29 -12.71
N ALA A 2 -1.29 1.64 -12.17
CA ALA A 2 -1.43 0.23 -11.79
C ALA A 2 -2.20 0.06 -10.47
N CYS A 3 -1.89 0.87 -9.45
CA CYS A 3 -2.47 0.75 -8.10
C CYS A 3 -3.28 1.97 -7.63
N GLY A 4 -3.31 3.08 -8.38
CA GLY A 4 -3.84 4.38 -7.92
C GLY A 4 -5.22 4.28 -7.28
N ASP A 5 -6.19 3.75 -8.03
CA ASP A 5 -7.59 3.63 -7.55
C ASP A 5 -7.75 2.70 -6.34
N SER A 6 -6.80 1.76 -6.13
CA SER A 6 -6.88 0.80 -5.03
C SER A 6 -6.44 1.39 -3.69
N ILE A 7 -5.59 2.42 -3.73
CA ILE A 7 -4.99 3.05 -2.55
C ILE A 7 -5.41 4.51 -2.37
N ASP A 8 -6.17 5.06 -3.31
CA ASP A 8 -6.70 6.42 -3.21
C ASP A 8 -7.58 6.59 -1.97
N LYS A 9 -7.54 7.77 -1.33
CA LYS A 9 -8.32 8.06 -0.13
C LYS A 9 -9.82 8.15 -0.38
N GLU A 10 -10.20 8.81 -1.47
CA GLU A 10 -11.58 9.17 -1.77
C GLU A 10 -12.31 8.04 -2.50
N LEU A 11 -11.59 7.24 -3.28
CA LEU A 11 -12.16 6.15 -4.04
C LEU A 11 -12.35 4.88 -3.19
N PRO A 12 -13.45 4.14 -3.38
CA PRO A 12 -13.62 2.84 -2.75
C PRO A 12 -12.58 1.84 -3.26
N SER A 13 -12.03 1.00 -2.38
CA SER A 13 -11.13 -0.07 -2.80
C SER A 13 -11.89 -1.08 -3.67
N PRO A 14 -11.35 -1.48 -4.84
CA PRO A 14 -11.89 -2.58 -5.60
C PRO A 14 -11.77 -3.89 -4.80
N PRO A 15 -12.66 -4.87 -5.03
CA PRO A 15 -12.66 -6.13 -4.28
C PRO A 15 -11.39 -6.97 -4.47
N LYS A 16 -10.67 -6.77 -5.59
CA LYS A 16 -9.36 -7.36 -5.85
C LYS A 16 -8.41 -6.34 -6.48
N PRO A 17 -7.13 -6.34 -6.13
CA PRO A 17 -6.14 -5.54 -6.85
C PRO A 17 -6.06 -5.95 -8.32
N LEU A 18 -5.78 -4.98 -9.19
CA LEU A 18 -5.48 -5.24 -10.60
C LEU A 18 -4.19 -6.08 -10.74
N ASP A 19 -4.11 -6.97 -11.73
CA ASP A 19 -2.92 -7.81 -11.94
C ASP A 19 -1.65 -6.98 -12.16
N GLY A 20 -1.78 -5.84 -12.86
CA GLY A 20 -0.70 -4.87 -13.02
C GLY A 20 -0.25 -4.26 -11.70
N CYS A 21 -1.16 -4.05 -10.75
CA CYS A 21 -0.82 -3.57 -9.41
C CYS A 21 0.04 -4.59 -8.65
N CYS A 22 -0.44 -5.84 -8.57
CA CYS A 22 0.32 -6.87 -7.86
C CYS A 22 1.67 -7.16 -8.50
N THR A 23 1.77 -7.07 -9.83
CA THR A 23 3.06 -7.18 -10.53
C THR A 23 4.02 -6.07 -10.08
N ALA A 24 3.56 -4.81 -10.05
CA ALA A 24 4.37 -3.69 -9.56
C ALA A 24 4.78 -3.87 -8.08
N VAL A 25 3.84 -4.23 -7.20
CA VAL A 25 4.11 -4.50 -5.78
C VAL A 25 5.17 -5.58 -5.60
N ARG A 26 5.11 -6.66 -6.39
CA ARG A 26 6.05 -7.78 -6.30
C ARG A 26 7.44 -7.44 -6.82
N ILE A 27 7.54 -6.56 -7.82
CA ILE A 27 8.80 -6.11 -8.43
C ILE A 27 9.47 -5.03 -7.60
N ILE A 28 8.75 -3.96 -7.26
CA ILE A 28 9.28 -2.79 -6.53
C ILE A 28 9.54 -3.17 -5.07
N GLY A 29 8.65 -3.97 -4.48
CA GLY A 29 8.71 -4.35 -3.08
C GLY A 29 8.27 -3.23 -2.14
N MET A 30 7.77 -3.60 -0.97
CA MET A 30 7.21 -2.63 -0.02
C MET A 30 8.24 -1.75 0.67
N LYS A 31 9.50 -2.21 0.79
CA LYS A 31 10.56 -1.38 1.34
C LYS A 31 10.76 -0.11 0.51
N CYS A 32 10.94 -0.24 -0.81
CA CYS A 32 11.16 0.90 -1.70
C CYS A 32 9.93 1.84 -1.73
N VAL A 33 8.72 1.28 -1.75
CA VAL A 33 7.49 2.10 -1.68
C VAL A 33 7.47 2.93 -0.39
N CYS A 34 7.74 2.31 0.75
CA CYS A 34 7.76 3.01 2.05
C CYS A 34 8.84 4.08 2.17
N GLU A 35 9.99 3.91 1.50
CA GLU A 35 11.07 4.91 1.48
C GLU A 35 10.69 6.17 0.67
N VAL A 36 9.82 6.02 -0.33
CA VAL A 36 9.36 7.15 -1.17
C VAL A 36 8.15 7.86 -0.55
N ILE A 37 7.36 7.15 0.26
CA ILE A 37 6.18 7.73 0.92
C ILE A 37 6.60 8.87 1.86
N ASN A 38 6.12 10.06 1.53
CA ASN A 38 6.26 11.27 2.32
C ASN A 38 4.88 11.84 2.67
N LYS A 39 4.81 12.91 3.46
CA LYS A 39 3.54 13.51 3.89
C LYS A 39 2.61 13.93 2.75
N ILE A 40 3.15 14.30 1.58
CA ILE A 40 2.33 14.68 0.42
C ILE A 40 1.65 13.44 -0.13
N ILE A 41 2.38 12.33 -0.27
CA ILE A 41 1.83 11.06 -0.73
C ILE A 41 0.83 10.51 0.29
N GLU A 42 1.16 10.52 1.58
CA GLU A 42 0.25 10.10 2.66
C GLU A 42 -1.03 10.95 2.72
N SER A 43 -0.98 12.19 2.23
CA SER A 43 -2.16 13.03 2.14
C SER A 43 -3.09 12.57 1.02
N ALA A 44 -2.57 11.99 -0.06
CA ALA A 44 -3.33 11.51 -1.22
C ALA A 44 -3.79 10.06 -1.11
N ILE A 45 -3.03 9.18 -0.44
CA ILE A 45 -3.33 7.75 -0.35
C ILE A 45 -3.86 7.35 1.03
N ASP A 46 -4.66 6.30 1.06
CA ASP A 46 -5.06 5.60 2.28
C ASP A 46 -4.03 4.50 2.58
N MET A 47 -3.31 4.67 3.68
CA MET A 47 -2.26 3.76 4.09
C MET A 47 -2.79 2.39 4.49
N GLN A 48 -4.02 2.30 5.01
CA GLN A 48 -4.63 1.02 5.33
C GLN A 48 -5.00 0.25 4.06
N LYS A 49 -5.46 0.96 3.01
CA LYS A 49 -5.67 0.36 1.68
C LYS A 49 -4.35 -0.13 1.09
N LEU A 50 -3.26 0.64 1.22
CA LEU A 50 -1.93 0.20 0.79
C LEU A 50 -1.50 -1.11 1.49
N VAL A 51 -1.69 -1.20 2.82
CA VAL A 51 -1.42 -2.43 3.59
C VAL A 51 -2.25 -3.60 3.07
N ASN A 52 -3.54 -3.38 2.81
CA ASN A 52 -4.44 -4.41 2.29
C ASN A 52 -4.01 -4.90 0.90
N VAL A 53 -3.68 -3.98 -0.01
CA VAL A 53 -3.18 -4.31 -1.36
C VAL A 53 -1.87 -5.10 -1.27
N ALA A 54 -0.93 -4.67 -0.42
CA ALA A 54 0.34 -5.33 -0.21
C ALA A 54 0.15 -6.79 0.27
N SER A 55 -0.74 -6.98 1.25
CA SER A 55 -1.14 -8.31 1.76
C SER A 55 -1.78 -9.16 0.67
N ALA A 56 -2.80 -8.64 -0.03
CA ALA A 56 -3.51 -9.34 -1.09
C ALA A 56 -2.59 -9.76 -2.26
N CYS A 57 -1.54 -8.97 -2.54
CA CYS A 57 -0.56 -9.28 -3.57
C CYS A 57 0.56 -10.23 -3.11
N GLY A 58 0.57 -10.67 -1.85
CA GLY A 58 1.56 -11.60 -1.29
C GLY A 58 2.87 -10.96 -0.83
N ARG A 59 2.86 -9.64 -0.56
CA ARG A 59 4.00 -8.87 -0.05
C ARG A 59 3.55 -8.03 1.16
N PRO A 60 3.06 -8.66 2.24
CA PRO A 60 2.56 -7.90 3.38
C PRO A 60 3.66 -7.05 4.02
N LEU A 61 3.27 -5.88 4.50
CA LEU A 61 4.12 -5.08 5.39
C LEU A 61 4.26 -5.79 6.73
N ALA A 62 5.43 -5.65 7.36
CA ALA A 62 5.65 -6.23 8.68
C ALA A 62 4.75 -5.51 9.71
N PRO A 63 4.06 -6.24 10.60
CA PRO A 63 3.34 -5.63 11.71
C PRO A 63 4.24 -4.70 12.54
N HIS A 64 3.71 -3.57 12.98
CA HIS A 64 4.45 -2.55 13.76
C HIS A 64 5.67 -1.96 13.06
N SER A 65 5.82 -2.14 11.74
CA SER A 65 6.85 -1.45 10.95
C SER A 65 6.40 -0.05 10.54
N GLN A 66 7.36 0.84 10.30
CA GLN A 66 7.10 2.17 9.75
C GLN A 66 7.11 2.15 8.21
N CYS A 67 6.16 2.86 7.61
CA CYS A 67 6.08 3.10 6.18
C CYS A 67 5.77 4.58 5.95
N GLY A 68 6.77 5.37 5.55
CA GLY A 68 6.69 6.83 5.71
C GLY A 68 6.57 7.21 7.20
N SER A 69 5.55 8.00 7.54
CA SER A 69 5.16 8.32 8.92
C SER A 69 4.08 7.39 9.49
N TYR A 70 3.50 6.52 8.66
CA TYR A 70 2.48 5.56 9.07
C TYR A 70 3.08 4.36 9.83
N LEU A 71 2.49 4.02 10.98
CA LEU A 71 2.79 2.80 11.71
C LEU A 71 1.83 1.70 11.28
N VAL A 72 2.36 0.62 10.70
CA VAL A 72 1.56 -0.52 10.25
C VAL A 72 0.93 -1.19 11.45
N PRO A 73 -0.41 -1.34 11.49
CA PRO A 73 -1.09 -1.98 12.60
C PRO A 73 -0.58 -3.41 12.82
N GLY A 74 -0.50 -3.81 14.09
CA GLY A 74 -0.46 -5.21 14.43
C GLY A 74 -1.74 -5.90 13.94
N VAL A 75 -1.62 -7.03 13.24
CA VAL A 75 -2.77 -7.94 13.14
C VAL A 75 -3.03 -8.45 14.56
N ALA A 76 -4.21 -8.14 15.10
CA ALA A 76 -4.71 -8.73 16.33
C ALA A 76 -5.15 -10.17 16.08
#